data_AF-A0A1W1UGM3-F1
#
_entry.id   AF-A0A1W1UGM3-F1
#
_cell.length_a   1.000
_cell.length_b   1.000
_cell.length_c   1.000
_cell.angle_alpha   90.00
_cell.angle_beta   90.00
_cell.angle_gamma   90.00
#
_symmetry.space_group_name_H-M   'P 1'
#
loop_
_entity.id
_entity.type
_entity.pdbx_description
1 polymer ?
#
loop_
_entity_poly.entity_id
_entity_poly.type
_entity_poly.pdbx_seq_one_letter_code
_entity_poly.pdbx_strand_id
1 'polypeptide(L)'
;MSALPQQDELQRLEALARYEILDTLPEEAFDRIANLAARLFGTPIALVSMVDENRQWFKACLGLDLRQTDRSLSFCAHAILSEGVMVVPDATRDPRFAGNALVTGEPNIRFYAGAPLITPDGHKLGTLCVIDDVPRAGLSPEEQTNLSDLAALVVDELELRRAQRDLENEARAKTQMVAELRRATEAAQLHVAMAEMMEYDLELSELVPAIGELLGRAASIHWLGLHLPSGDGQVTTYSWYDPSVPEAFTQRMTEVGIDATRGLHLRLQPDAPLFLDHAELGGQGSLNPALTETGVRSMAWFPLALMGGARALVTFARFADPVLWRPDDQRLLRSASRTLNVSVTRREQLRKLEVLAFVDSLTGLGNRRALERDLQARVSAGKAFALSLIDLGGLQAINEAEGYERGDVLLHLFGEALQTRLGDSGTAYRLSGDEFALLTASDRSASPHVEEALGLVRGAGFELSGVRTASVHSPENGTDAQALFSAAGTQLYDTRQTGGQEEPDPPAAPGDRARVTPAKRAAPLSLGPLSLQDNRVRSGNSAVKLTRHEAELLAVLMRHPGQVVSREALTREVWGAASTPGSNPVEVHIFNLRRKLRQLTDEVGVQTVRGQGYLLQGDLGGA
;
A
#
# COMPACT_ATOMS: atom_id res chain seq x y z
N MET A 1 -1.90 28.74 -67.72
CA MET A 1 -1.06 28.89 -66.51
C MET A 1 0.02 27.85 -66.57
N SER A 2 1.30 28.22 -66.47
CA SER A 2 2.31 27.21 -66.09
C SER A 2 2.25 27.09 -64.57
N ALA A 3 1.54 26.08 -64.06
CA ALA A 3 1.52 25.80 -62.63
C ALA A 3 2.90 25.27 -62.19
N LEU A 4 3.25 25.45 -60.92
CA LEU A 4 4.35 24.68 -60.33
C LEU A 4 4.07 23.18 -60.49
N PRO A 5 5.09 22.34 -60.66
CA PRO A 5 4.94 20.90 -60.49
C PRO A 5 4.22 20.61 -59.17
N GLN A 6 3.31 19.64 -59.17
CA GLN A 6 2.43 19.35 -58.03
C GLN A 6 3.20 19.11 -56.71
N GLN A 7 4.41 18.55 -56.79
CA GLN A 7 5.28 18.33 -55.63
C GLN A 7 5.86 19.63 -55.06
N ASP A 8 6.28 20.57 -55.92
CA ASP A 8 6.85 21.85 -55.49
C ASP A 8 5.76 22.74 -54.86
N GLU A 9 4.53 22.66 -55.37
CA GLU A 9 3.39 23.37 -54.78
C GLU A 9 3.02 22.81 -53.41
N LEU A 10 3.04 21.48 -53.23
CA LEU A 10 2.78 20.86 -51.92
C LEU A 10 3.81 21.31 -50.88
N GLN A 11 5.11 21.27 -51.21
CA GLN A 11 6.17 21.70 -50.30
C GLN A 11 6.04 23.19 -49.93
N ARG A 12 5.65 24.04 -50.88
CA ARG A 12 5.39 25.46 -50.64
C ARG A 12 4.21 25.67 -49.70
N LEU A 13 3.13 24.89 -49.85
CA LEU A 13 1.97 24.94 -48.96
C LEU A 13 2.31 24.42 -47.55
N GLU A 14 3.10 23.36 -47.43
CA GLU A 14 3.63 22.89 -46.15
C GLU A 14 4.51 23.96 -45.47
N ALA A 15 5.37 24.63 -46.24
CA ALA A 15 6.18 25.74 -45.75
C ALA A 15 5.30 26.92 -45.27
N LEU A 16 4.22 27.26 -45.99
CA LEU A 16 3.27 28.30 -45.56
C LEU A 16 2.55 27.90 -44.27
N ALA A 17 2.08 26.65 -44.19
CA ALA A 17 1.36 26.12 -43.04
C ALA A 17 2.19 26.18 -41.75
N ARG A 18 3.51 25.97 -41.85
CA ARG A 18 4.46 26.05 -40.72
C ARG A 18 4.37 27.35 -39.91
N TYR A 19 4.06 28.46 -40.57
CA TYR A 19 3.97 29.77 -39.92
C TYR A 19 2.62 30.01 -39.22
N GLU A 20 1.61 29.16 -39.45
CA GLU A 20 0.22 29.33 -39.00
C GLU A 20 -0.25 30.81 -39.11
N ILE A 21 0.08 31.43 -40.24
CA ILE A 21 -0.15 32.86 -40.46
C ILE A 21 -1.53 33.13 -41.08
N LEU A 22 -2.07 32.16 -41.82
CA LEU A 22 -3.37 32.27 -42.47
C LEU A 22 -4.49 32.39 -41.43
N ASP A 23 -5.51 33.19 -41.77
CA ASP A 23 -6.70 33.42 -40.94
C ASP A 23 -6.42 33.96 -39.52
N THR A 24 -5.24 34.56 -39.32
CA THR A 24 -4.89 35.25 -38.08
C THR A 24 -5.35 36.70 -38.09
N LEU A 25 -5.50 37.30 -36.91
CA LEU A 25 -5.82 38.73 -36.78
C LEU A 25 -4.74 39.61 -37.42
N PRO A 26 -5.08 40.84 -37.86
CA PRO A 26 -4.08 41.82 -38.29
C PRO A 26 -3.04 42.07 -37.20
N GLU A 27 -1.80 42.32 -37.62
CA GLU A 27 -0.66 42.55 -36.73
C GLU A 27 0.11 43.79 -37.18
N GLU A 28 0.37 44.69 -36.23
CA GLU A 28 0.95 46.00 -36.49
C GLU A 28 2.30 45.91 -37.22
N ALA A 29 3.11 44.87 -36.96
CA ALA A 29 4.40 44.68 -37.61
C ALA A 29 4.26 44.57 -39.14
N PHE A 30 3.33 43.75 -39.64
CA PHE A 30 3.07 43.60 -41.07
C PHE A 30 2.42 44.84 -41.67
N ASP A 31 1.50 45.48 -40.93
CA ASP A 31 0.84 46.72 -41.37
C ASP A 31 1.86 47.85 -41.54
N ARG A 32 2.86 47.97 -40.65
CA ARG A 32 3.93 48.96 -40.78
C ARG A 32 4.76 48.74 -42.04
N ILE A 33 5.08 47.49 -42.39
CA ILE A 33 5.85 47.18 -43.61
C ILE A 33 5.04 47.51 -44.87
N ALA A 34 3.75 47.14 -44.91
CA ALA A 34 2.86 47.49 -46.02
C ALA A 34 2.72 49.02 -46.19
N ASN A 35 2.55 49.75 -45.08
CA ASN A 35 2.50 51.22 -45.08
C ASN A 35 3.82 51.85 -45.56
N LEU A 36 4.96 51.29 -45.16
CA LEU A 36 6.27 51.77 -45.60
C LEU A 36 6.43 51.55 -47.12
N ALA A 37 6.04 50.39 -47.63
CA ALA A 37 6.07 50.10 -49.06
C ALA A 37 5.21 51.09 -49.86
N ALA A 38 3.94 51.30 -49.47
CA ALA A 38 3.05 52.26 -50.12
C ALA A 38 3.64 53.67 -50.17
N ARG A 39 4.23 54.14 -49.05
CA ARG A 39 4.86 55.46 -48.97
C ARG A 39 6.12 55.57 -49.82
N LEU A 40 6.97 54.55 -49.79
CA LEU A 40 8.25 54.56 -50.50
C LEU A 40 8.05 54.57 -52.02
N PHE A 41 7.09 53.79 -52.52
CA PHE A 41 6.76 53.71 -53.93
C PHE A 41 5.68 54.71 -54.34
N GLY A 42 5.12 55.48 -53.41
CA GLY A 42 4.07 56.46 -53.66
C GLY A 42 2.79 55.86 -54.26
N THR A 43 2.45 54.61 -53.92
CA THR A 43 1.27 53.90 -54.43
C THR A 43 0.11 53.94 -53.43
N PRO A 44 -1.16 53.97 -53.87
CA PRO A 44 -2.32 54.01 -52.98
C PRO A 44 -2.57 52.68 -52.25
N ILE A 45 -2.09 51.57 -52.81
CA ILE A 45 -2.33 50.22 -52.29
C ILE A 45 -0.99 49.51 -52.05
N ALA A 46 -0.89 48.82 -50.91
CA ALA A 46 0.19 47.87 -50.63
C ALA A 46 -0.30 46.71 -49.77
N LEU A 47 0.12 45.50 -50.10
CA LEU A 47 -0.37 44.27 -49.49
C LEU A 47 0.80 43.36 -49.08
N VAL A 48 0.69 42.79 -47.88
CA VAL A 48 1.42 41.56 -47.53
C VAL A 48 0.48 40.40 -47.79
N SER A 49 0.76 39.66 -48.85
CA SER A 49 -0.13 38.65 -49.40
C SER A 49 0.47 37.26 -49.26
N MET A 50 -0.30 36.30 -48.76
CA MET A 50 0.01 34.87 -48.76
C MET A 50 -0.78 34.17 -49.86
N VAL A 51 -0.15 33.27 -50.61
CA VAL A 51 -0.81 32.48 -51.65
C VAL A 51 -1.09 31.09 -51.08
N ASP A 52 -2.36 30.81 -50.80
CA ASP A 52 -2.86 29.53 -50.29
C ASP A 52 -3.26 28.61 -51.46
N GLU A 53 -3.79 27.41 -51.19
CA GLU A 53 -4.16 26.43 -52.22
C GLU A 53 -5.13 27.03 -53.24
N ASN A 54 -6.24 27.61 -52.77
CA ASN A 54 -7.35 28.09 -53.60
C ASN A 54 -7.58 29.61 -53.52
N ARG A 55 -6.83 30.32 -52.69
CA ARG A 55 -7.03 31.75 -52.43
C ARG A 55 -5.72 32.52 -52.28
N GLN A 56 -5.81 33.82 -52.39
CA GLN A 56 -4.80 34.77 -51.95
C GLN A 56 -5.33 35.45 -50.68
N TRP A 57 -4.63 35.31 -49.55
CA TRP A 57 -5.04 35.87 -48.25
C TRP A 57 -4.12 37.02 -47.83
N PHE A 58 -4.64 38.11 -47.29
CA PHE A 58 -3.85 39.31 -47.00
C PHE A 58 -3.58 39.44 -45.49
N LYS A 59 -2.31 39.34 -45.10
CA LYS A 59 -1.85 39.56 -43.73
C LYS A 59 -1.90 41.02 -43.33
N ALA A 60 -1.53 41.89 -44.27
CA ALA A 60 -1.63 43.33 -44.16
C ALA A 60 -2.23 43.87 -45.46
N CYS A 61 -3.13 44.83 -45.34
CA CYS A 61 -3.86 45.38 -46.47
C CYS A 61 -4.05 46.88 -46.29
N LEU A 62 -3.37 47.68 -47.11
CA LEU A 62 -3.55 49.11 -47.19
C LEU A 62 -4.21 49.47 -48.53
N GLY A 63 -5.23 50.33 -48.48
CA GLY A 63 -5.88 50.88 -49.67
C GLY A 63 -6.94 49.98 -50.32
N LEU A 64 -7.23 48.80 -49.74
CA LEU A 64 -8.31 47.91 -50.16
C LEU A 64 -9.12 47.41 -48.95
N ASP A 65 -10.44 47.29 -49.12
CA ASP A 65 -11.36 46.76 -48.09
C ASP A 65 -11.59 45.24 -48.22
N LEU A 66 -10.72 44.56 -48.98
CA LEU A 66 -10.72 43.11 -49.15
C LEU A 66 -9.64 42.49 -48.26
N ARG A 67 -9.91 41.29 -47.74
CA ARG A 67 -8.94 40.49 -46.93
C ARG A 67 -8.44 39.25 -47.65
N GLN A 68 -9.10 38.86 -48.74
CA GLN A 68 -8.68 37.76 -49.61
C GLN A 68 -9.30 37.88 -51.00
N THR A 69 -8.73 37.19 -51.97
CA THR A 69 -9.26 37.03 -53.34
C THR A 69 -9.09 35.58 -53.79
N ASP A 70 -9.81 35.18 -54.84
CA ASP A 70 -9.59 33.87 -55.47
C ASP A 70 -8.19 33.80 -56.09
N ARG A 71 -7.51 32.65 -55.96
CA ARG A 71 -6.13 32.49 -56.47
C ARG A 71 -6.05 32.69 -57.99
N SER A 72 -7.10 32.36 -58.74
CA SER A 72 -7.14 32.55 -60.20
C SER A 72 -7.13 34.03 -60.61
N LEU A 73 -7.57 34.94 -59.73
CA LEU A 73 -7.55 36.39 -59.95
C LEU A 73 -6.24 37.05 -59.48
N SER A 74 -5.36 36.29 -58.83
CA SER A 74 -4.20 36.81 -58.11
C SER A 74 -3.02 37.17 -59.02
N PHE A 75 -2.57 38.42 -58.93
CA PHE A 75 -1.26 38.83 -59.45
C PHE A 75 -0.12 38.17 -58.65
N CYS A 76 -0.29 38.03 -57.33
CA CYS A 76 0.70 37.45 -56.43
C CYS A 76 0.95 35.96 -56.73
N ALA A 77 -0.07 35.21 -57.15
CA ALA A 77 0.07 33.82 -57.59
C ALA A 77 0.94 33.68 -58.85
N HIS A 78 1.05 34.72 -59.67
CA HIS A 78 1.98 34.77 -60.80
C HIS A 78 3.38 35.24 -60.36
N ALA A 79 3.44 36.18 -59.42
CA ALA A 79 4.69 36.70 -58.88
C ALA A 79 5.51 35.61 -58.16
N ILE A 80 4.88 34.69 -57.41
CA ILE A 80 5.59 33.57 -56.76
C ILE A 80 6.24 32.59 -57.77
N LEU A 81 5.90 32.67 -59.05
CA LEU A 81 6.53 31.88 -60.11
C LEU A 81 7.76 32.60 -60.71
N SER A 82 7.95 33.88 -60.41
CA SER A 82 9.04 34.71 -60.94
C SER A 82 10.31 34.56 -60.10
N GLU A 83 11.50 34.70 -60.69
CA GLU A 83 12.78 34.62 -59.97
C GLU A 83 13.08 35.84 -59.08
N GLY A 84 12.46 36.98 -59.37
CA GLY A 84 12.59 38.23 -58.61
C GLY A 84 11.31 39.03 -58.62
N VAL A 85 11.42 40.35 -58.47
CA VAL A 85 10.27 41.26 -58.48
C VAL A 85 9.53 41.19 -59.81
N MET A 86 8.23 40.87 -59.77
CA MET A 86 7.37 40.93 -60.95
C MET A 86 6.81 42.34 -61.08
N VAL A 87 7.17 43.05 -62.16
CA VAL A 87 6.65 44.39 -62.47
C VAL A 87 5.70 44.33 -63.67
N VAL A 88 4.51 44.90 -63.52
CA VAL A 88 3.49 45.07 -64.56
C VAL A 88 3.23 46.58 -64.68
N PRO A 89 3.86 47.26 -65.66
CA PRO A 89 3.71 48.70 -65.88
C PRO A 89 2.26 49.13 -66.17
N ASP A 90 1.54 48.32 -66.94
CA ASP A 90 0.13 48.50 -67.30
C ASP A 90 -0.58 47.15 -67.49
N ALA A 91 -1.42 46.77 -66.53
CA ALA A 91 -2.15 45.51 -66.50
C ALA A 91 -3.21 45.40 -67.61
N THR A 92 -3.67 46.52 -68.18
CA THR A 92 -4.60 46.49 -69.33
C THR A 92 -3.91 46.05 -70.62
N ARG A 93 -2.58 46.13 -70.66
CA ARG A 93 -1.75 45.76 -71.80
C ARG A 93 -1.00 44.45 -71.59
N ASP A 94 -1.01 43.91 -70.37
CA ASP A 94 -0.37 42.64 -70.04
C ASP A 94 -1.30 41.47 -70.40
N PRO A 95 -0.92 40.57 -71.33
CA PRO A 95 -1.78 39.45 -71.75
C PRO A 95 -2.21 38.53 -70.60
N ARG A 96 -1.47 38.50 -69.49
CA ARG A 96 -1.80 37.69 -68.31
C ARG A 96 -2.97 38.28 -67.52
N PHE A 97 -3.16 39.59 -67.57
CA PHE A 97 -4.05 40.32 -66.65
C PHE A 97 -5.09 41.21 -67.34
N ALA A 98 -4.99 41.48 -68.64
CA ALA A 98 -5.90 42.39 -69.34
C ALA A 98 -7.39 42.00 -69.23
N GLY A 99 -7.70 40.70 -69.12
CA GLY A 99 -9.06 40.19 -68.89
C GLY A 99 -9.41 39.90 -67.43
N ASN A 100 -8.53 40.21 -66.47
CA ASN A 100 -8.74 39.94 -65.05
C ASN A 100 -9.80 40.89 -64.48
N ALA A 101 -10.71 40.37 -63.65
CA ALA A 101 -11.79 41.14 -63.03
C ALA A 101 -11.28 42.34 -62.19
N LEU A 102 -10.11 42.23 -61.56
CA LEU A 102 -9.49 43.32 -60.79
C LEU A 102 -8.90 44.44 -61.67
N VAL A 103 -8.78 44.19 -62.98
CA VAL A 103 -8.32 45.16 -63.99
C VAL A 103 -9.52 45.77 -64.71
N THR A 104 -10.49 44.95 -65.12
CA THR A 104 -11.66 45.39 -65.90
C THR A 104 -12.77 46.00 -65.04
N GLY A 105 -12.79 45.71 -63.73
CA GLY A 105 -13.67 46.32 -62.73
C GLY A 105 -12.87 46.88 -61.56
N GLU A 106 -13.57 47.26 -60.48
CA GLU A 106 -12.92 47.75 -59.26
C GLU A 106 -11.92 46.71 -58.69
N PRO A 107 -10.72 47.13 -58.25
CA PRO A 107 -10.27 48.50 -58.02
C PRO A 107 -9.57 49.15 -59.23
N ASN A 108 -9.76 48.65 -60.45
CA ASN A 108 -9.19 49.18 -61.68
C ASN A 108 -7.66 49.13 -61.72
N ILE A 109 -7.06 48.01 -61.30
CA ILE A 109 -5.59 47.85 -61.23
C ILE A 109 -4.95 48.16 -62.58
N ARG A 110 -3.98 49.08 -62.58
CA ARG A 110 -3.16 49.40 -63.77
C ARG A 110 -1.71 49.06 -63.53
N PHE A 111 -1.16 49.42 -62.38
CA PHE A 111 0.22 49.08 -62.05
C PHE A 111 0.26 48.03 -60.95
N TYR A 112 1.18 47.08 -61.09
CA TYR A 112 1.50 46.10 -60.05
C TYR A 112 3.00 45.89 -59.98
N ALA A 113 3.57 45.92 -58.79
CA ALA A 113 4.91 45.37 -58.53
C ALA A 113 4.88 44.49 -57.28
N GLY A 114 5.34 43.25 -57.40
CA GLY A 114 5.32 42.27 -56.31
C GLY A 114 6.66 41.57 -56.14
N ALA A 115 7.24 41.69 -54.93
CA ALA A 115 8.42 40.95 -54.53
C ALA A 115 7.99 39.65 -53.81
N PRO A 116 8.48 38.47 -54.24
CA PRO A 116 8.19 37.21 -53.55
C PRO A 116 8.69 37.19 -52.10
N LEU A 117 7.89 36.62 -51.21
CA LEU A 117 8.28 36.31 -49.83
C LEU A 117 8.98 34.95 -49.82
N ILE A 118 10.31 34.94 -49.79
CA ILE A 118 11.15 33.74 -49.93
C ILE A 118 11.62 33.29 -48.55
N THR A 119 11.24 32.08 -48.13
CA THR A 119 11.72 31.50 -46.86
C THR A 119 13.22 31.16 -46.91
N PRO A 120 13.89 30.94 -45.76
CA PRO A 120 15.30 30.50 -45.73
C PRO A 120 15.56 29.20 -46.50
N ASP A 121 14.55 28.34 -46.57
CA ASP A 121 14.48 27.07 -47.30
C ASP A 121 14.10 27.25 -48.80
N GLY A 122 13.89 28.48 -49.26
CA GLY A 122 13.71 28.84 -50.67
C GLY A 122 12.26 28.82 -51.18
N HIS A 123 11.28 28.59 -50.31
CA HIS A 123 9.86 28.54 -50.71
C HIS A 123 9.25 29.94 -50.83
N LYS A 124 8.47 30.16 -51.88
CA LYS A 124 7.81 31.46 -52.14
C LYS A 124 6.38 31.44 -51.58
N LEU A 125 6.19 32.01 -50.40
CA LEU A 125 4.91 31.92 -49.67
C LEU A 125 3.83 32.84 -50.24
N GLY A 126 4.25 33.93 -50.87
CA GLY A 126 3.38 34.99 -51.36
C GLY A 126 4.20 36.20 -51.78
N THR A 127 3.67 37.41 -51.60
CA THR A 127 4.38 38.64 -51.98
C THR A 127 4.16 39.80 -51.01
N LEU A 128 5.15 40.67 -50.89
CA LEU A 128 4.90 42.09 -50.63
C LEU A 128 4.68 42.78 -51.98
N CYS A 129 3.52 43.40 -52.17
CA CYS A 129 3.21 44.06 -53.44
C CYS A 129 2.65 45.47 -53.25
N VAL A 130 2.90 46.32 -54.24
CA VAL A 130 2.40 47.69 -54.37
C VAL A 130 1.57 47.78 -55.65
N ILE A 131 0.44 48.49 -55.56
CA ILE A 131 -0.58 48.50 -56.61
C ILE A 131 -1.07 49.93 -56.82
N ASP A 132 -1.34 50.28 -58.08
CA ASP A 132 -1.89 51.57 -58.46
C ASP A 132 -3.01 51.43 -59.50
N ASP A 133 -3.94 52.39 -59.51
CA ASP A 133 -5.02 52.53 -60.48
C ASP A 133 -4.63 53.40 -61.70
N VAL A 134 -3.36 53.83 -61.75
CA VAL A 134 -2.74 54.53 -62.89
C VAL A 134 -1.52 53.75 -63.41
N PRO A 135 -1.32 53.61 -64.74
CA PRO A 135 -0.11 53.00 -65.28
C PRO A 135 1.16 53.73 -64.87
N ARG A 136 2.27 53.02 -64.70
CA ARG A 136 3.58 53.59 -64.36
C ARG A 136 4.67 53.12 -65.31
N ALA A 137 5.80 53.83 -65.37
CA ALA A 137 6.92 53.48 -66.26
C ALA A 137 7.63 52.15 -65.89
N GLY A 138 7.33 51.59 -64.71
CA GLY A 138 8.02 50.43 -64.13
C GLY A 138 8.77 50.82 -62.85
N LEU A 139 9.58 49.91 -62.32
CA LEU A 139 10.51 50.16 -61.22
C LEU A 139 11.95 50.09 -61.72
N SER A 140 12.77 51.05 -61.31
CA SER A 140 14.23 51.01 -61.50
C SER A 140 14.86 49.82 -60.75
N PRO A 141 16.09 49.42 -61.09
CA PRO A 141 16.78 48.34 -60.37
C PRO A 141 16.93 48.59 -58.86
N GLU A 142 17.15 49.85 -58.47
CA GLU A 142 17.21 50.27 -57.06
C GLU A 142 15.85 50.12 -56.36
N GLU A 143 14.77 50.55 -57.01
CA GLU A 143 13.40 50.39 -56.51
C GLU A 143 12.99 48.92 -56.38
N GLN A 144 13.39 48.06 -57.33
CA GLN A 144 13.17 46.61 -57.22
C GLN A 144 13.94 46.01 -56.04
N THR A 145 15.19 46.45 -55.83
CA THR A 145 16.01 46.03 -54.67
C THR A 145 15.33 46.45 -53.37
N ASN A 146 14.86 47.70 -53.28
CA ASN A 146 14.15 48.21 -52.11
C ASN A 146 12.86 47.40 -51.80
N LEU A 147 12.09 47.01 -52.83
CA LEU A 147 10.89 46.20 -52.63
C LEU A 147 11.23 44.77 -52.18
N SER A 148 12.30 44.20 -52.72
CA SER A 148 12.85 42.90 -52.27
C SER A 148 13.36 42.95 -50.82
N ASP A 149 14.02 44.02 -50.41
CA ASP A 149 14.49 44.19 -49.02
C ASP A 149 13.31 44.31 -48.05
N LEU A 150 12.26 45.06 -48.41
CA LEU A 150 11.03 45.11 -47.61
C LEU A 150 10.32 43.74 -47.56
N ALA A 151 10.34 42.96 -48.64
CA ALA A 151 9.82 41.59 -48.65
C ALA A 151 10.64 40.66 -47.74
N ALA A 152 11.97 40.83 -47.68
CA ALA A 152 12.81 40.11 -46.74
C ALA A 152 12.46 40.45 -45.28
N LEU A 153 12.17 41.73 -44.96
CA LEU A 153 11.69 42.11 -43.62
C LEU A 153 10.36 41.45 -43.24
N VAL A 154 9.46 41.22 -44.20
CA VAL A 154 8.23 40.44 -43.96
C VAL A 154 8.57 38.99 -43.58
N VAL A 155 9.54 38.38 -44.26
CA VAL A 155 9.99 37.02 -43.96
C VAL A 155 10.66 36.95 -42.58
N ASP A 156 11.50 37.93 -42.24
CA ASP A 156 12.12 38.03 -40.92
C ASP A 156 11.07 38.10 -39.81
N GLU A 157 9.99 38.86 -40.02
CA GLU A 157 8.86 38.93 -39.08
C GLU A 157 8.10 37.59 -38.98
N LEU A 158 7.93 36.86 -40.10
CA LEU A 158 7.35 35.52 -40.08
C LEU A 158 8.21 34.53 -39.30
N GLU A 159 9.53 34.55 -39.48
CA GLU A 159 10.46 33.70 -38.72
C GLU A 159 10.46 34.05 -37.23
N LEU A 160 10.47 35.34 -36.89
CA LEU A 160 10.40 35.80 -35.51
C LEU A 160 9.13 35.31 -34.83
N ARG A 161 7.97 35.49 -35.48
CA ARG A 161 6.66 35.02 -35.00
C ARG A 161 6.68 33.52 -34.73
N ARG A 162 7.21 32.73 -35.67
CA ARG A 162 7.31 31.27 -35.52
C ARG A 162 8.19 30.91 -34.32
N ALA A 163 9.38 31.50 -34.21
CA ALA A 163 10.31 31.23 -33.13
C ALA A 163 9.73 31.59 -31.76
N GLN A 164 9.02 32.73 -31.65
CA GLN A 164 8.34 33.14 -30.41
C GLN A 164 7.27 32.13 -30.00
N ARG A 165 6.42 31.69 -30.95
CA ARG A 165 5.40 30.68 -30.68
C ARG A 165 6.01 29.34 -30.23
N ASP A 166 7.08 28.91 -30.89
CA ASP A 166 7.76 27.65 -30.56
C ASP A 166 8.36 27.73 -29.14
N LEU A 167 9.00 28.85 -28.78
CA LEU A 167 9.50 29.12 -27.42
C LEU A 167 8.38 29.18 -26.38
N GLU A 168 7.24 29.80 -26.67
CA GLU A 168 6.09 29.85 -25.77
C GLU A 168 5.51 28.46 -25.53
N ASN A 169 5.38 27.64 -26.58
CA ASN A 169 4.90 26.27 -26.48
C ASN A 169 5.86 25.41 -25.63
N GLU A 170 7.17 25.54 -25.84
CA GLU A 170 8.19 24.85 -25.04
C GLU A 170 8.14 25.31 -23.57
N ALA A 171 8.04 26.61 -23.31
CA ALA A 171 7.96 27.16 -21.96
C ALA A 171 6.70 26.69 -21.22
N ARG A 172 5.55 26.61 -21.91
CA ARG A 172 4.30 26.05 -21.36
C ARG A 172 4.47 24.57 -21.02
N ALA A 173 4.99 23.77 -21.94
CA ALA A 173 5.23 22.35 -21.72
C ALA A 173 6.19 22.11 -20.53
N LYS A 174 7.29 22.87 -20.45
CA LYS A 174 8.26 22.80 -19.36
C LYS A 174 7.65 23.19 -18.02
N THR A 175 6.84 24.25 -17.98
CA THR A 175 6.16 24.70 -16.76
C THR A 175 5.20 23.61 -16.24
N GLN A 176 4.44 22.98 -17.14
CA GLN A 176 3.57 21.87 -16.79
C GLN A 176 4.37 20.67 -16.24
N MET A 177 5.46 20.28 -16.92
CA MET A 177 6.32 19.18 -16.50
C MET A 177 6.95 19.42 -15.12
N VAL A 178 7.42 20.64 -14.85
CA VAL A 178 7.97 21.02 -13.53
C VAL A 178 6.90 20.93 -12.45
N ALA A 179 5.67 21.37 -12.72
CA ALA A 179 4.57 21.27 -11.77
C ALA A 179 4.15 19.82 -11.49
N GLU A 180 4.19 18.94 -12.50
CA GLU A 180 3.96 17.51 -12.34
C GLU A 180 5.07 16.83 -11.53
N LEU A 181 6.34 17.10 -11.85
CA LEU A 181 7.48 16.56 -11.11
C LEU A 181 7.48 16.99 -9.65
N ARG A 182 7.16 18.26 -9.38
CA ARG A 182 7.06 18.78 -8.01
C ARG A 182 6.01 18.04 -7.20
N ARG A 183 4.79 17.87 -7.76
CA ARG A 183 3.71 17.10 -7.12
C ARG A 183 4.11 15.64 -6.85
N ALA A 184 4.74 14.99 -7.82
CA ALA A 184 5.21 13.61 -7.66
C ALA A 184 6.30 13.50 -6.58
N THR A 185 7.20 14.47 -6.50
CA THR A 185 8.27 14.51 -5.48
C THR A 185 7.70 14.74 -4.09
N GLU A 186 6.77 15.69 -3.92
CA GLU A 186 6.08 15.95 -2.66
C GLU A 186 5.33 14.70 -2.17
N ALA A 187 4.60 14.00 -3.07
CA ALA A 187 3.94 12.74 -2.75
C ALA A 187 4.95 11.65 -2.32
N ALA A 188 6.08 11.49 -3.03
CA ALA A 188 7.11 10.52 -2.69
C ALA A 188 7.75 10.81 -1.32
N GLN A 189 8.02 12.08 -1.00
CA GLN A 189 8.57 12.48 0.30
C GLN A 189 7.60 12.15 1.45
N LEU A 190 6.30 12.37 1.26
CA LEU A 190 5.28 11.98 2.24
C LEU A 190 5.23 10.46 2.43
N HIS A 191 5.35 9.69 1.34
CA HIS A 191 5.44 8.23 1.42
C HIS A 191 6.64 7.77 2.25
N VAL A 192 7.81 8.38 2.04
CA VAL A 192 9.02 8.07 2.82
C VAL A 192 8.82 8.45 4.28
N ALA A 193 8.34 9.67 4.57
CA ALA A 193 8.11 10.12 5.95
C ALA A 193 7.14 9.20 6.72
N MET A 194 6.05 8.76 6.09
CA MET A 194 5.12 7.80 6.70
C MET A 194 5.74 6.39 6.89
N ALA A 195 6.68 5.98 6.05
CA ALA A 195 7.36 4.70 6.19
C ALA A 195 8.42 4.75 7.31
N GLU A 196 9.19 5.84 7.40
CA GLU A 196 10.18 6.08 8.46
C GLU A 196 9.53 6.10 9.84
N MET A 197 8.27 6.56 9.96
CA MET A 197 7.51 6.45 11.21
C MET A 197 7.40 5.03 11.76
N MET A 198 7.56 3.98 10.93
CA MET A 198 7.55 2.58 11.38
C MET A 198 8.85 2.16 12.09
N GLU A 199 9.95 2.88 11.86
CA GLU A 199 11.24 2.61 12.49
C GLU A 199 11.23 3.03 13.96
N TYR A 200 10.40 4.02 14.29
CA TYR A 200 10.15 4.46 15.65
C TYR A 200 9.10 3.56 16.33
N ASP A 201 9.31 3.26 17.61
CA ASP A 201 8.37 2.49 18.43
C ASP A 201 7.25 3.39 18.97
N LEU A 202 6.48 3.99 18.05
CA LEU A 202 5.41 4.93 18.37
C LEU A 202 4.15 4.21 18.82
N GLU A 203 3.48 4.77 19.82
CA GLU A 203 2.14 4.37 20.22
C GLU A 203 1.10 4.74 19.14
N LEU A 204 0.01 3.97 19.01
CA LEU A 204 -1.05 4.30 18.04
C LEU A 204 -1.66 5.69 18.31
N SER A 205 -1.65 6.12 19.59
CA SER A 205 -2.02 7.46 20.02
C SER A 205 -1.08 8.57 19.53
N GLU A 206 0.13 8.23 19.09
CA GLU A 206 1.13 9.17 18.56
C GLU A 206 1.22 9.06 17.03
N LEU A 207 1.20 7.84 16.50
CA LEU A 207 1.31 7.55 15.08
C LEU A 207 0.13 8.11 14.27
N VAL A 208 -1.10 7.95 14.79
CA VAL A 208 -2.31 8.43 14.09
C VAL A 208 -2.31 9.96 13.94
N PRO A 209 -2.05 10.75 14.99
CA PRO A 209 -1.82 12.19 14.86
C PRO A 209 -0.69 12.57 13.90
N ALA A 210 0.46 11.90 13.95
CA ALA A 210 1.57 12.22 13.09
C ALA A 210 1.25 12.02 11.59
N ILE A 211 0.55 10.93 11.26
CA ILE A 211 0.05 10.68 9.89
C ILE A 211 -1.04 11.69 9.51
N GLY A 212 -1.95 12.00 10.42
CA GLY A 212 -3.01 12.98 10.22
C GLY A 212 -2.45 14.35 9.82
N GLU A 213 -1.46 14.84 10.56
CA GLU A 213 -0.79 16.13 10.32
C GLU A 213 -0.09 16.22 8.95
N LEU A 214 0.47 15.11 8.46
CA LEU A 214 1.04 15.02 7.12
C LEU A 214 -0.05 15.06 6.05
N LEU A 215 -1.12 14.29 6.22
CA LEU A 215 -2.21 14.20 5.26
C LEU A 215 -3.08 15.46 5.23
N GLY A 216 -3.21 16.17 6.35
CA GLY A 216 -3.93 17.44 6.40
C GLY A 216 -3.31 18.49 5.48
N ARG A 217 -1.99 18.61 5.52
CA ARG A 217 -1.24 19.53 4.66
C ARG A 217 -1.21 19.07 3.19
N ALA A 218 -1.07 17.77 2.96
CA ALA A 218 -0.83 17.22 1.63
C ALA A 218 -2.09 16.95 0.80
N ALA A 219 -3.15 16.50 1.46
CA ALA A 219 -4.36 16.00 0.82
C ALA A 219 -5.64 16.62 1.44
N SER A 220 -5.52 17.72 2.18
CA SER A 220 -6.64 18.43 2.82
C SER A 220 -7.54 17.47 3.61
N ILE A 221 -6.92 16.51 4.30
CA ILE A 221 -7.62 15.62 5.22
C ILE A 221 -7.86 16.38 6.52
N HIS A 222 -9.09 16.36 7.00
CA HIS A 222 -9.48 17.08 8.20
C HIS A 222 -9.70 16.14 9.38
N TRP A 223 -10.01 14.87 9.10
CA TRP A 223 -10.14 13.85 10.12
C TRP A 223 -9.55 12.55 9.63
N LEU A 224 -8.79 11.89 10.51
CA LEU A 224 -8.28 10.53 10.36
C LEU A 224 -8.72 9.73 11.59
N GLY A 225 -9.40 8.60 11.37
CA GLY A 225 -9.76 7.64 12.41
C GLY A 225 -9.19 6.25 12.11
N LEU A 226 -8.51 5.63 13.09
CA LEU A 226 -8.19 4.21 13.10
C LEU A 226 -9.08 3.52 14.12
N HIS A 227 -9.82 2.52 13.69
CA HIS A 227 -10.79 1.82 14.51
C HIS A 227 -10.42 0.33 14.63
N LEU A 228 -10.19 -0.11 15.87
CA LEU A 228 -9.78 -1.47 16.19
C LEU A 228 -10.90 -2.18 16.98
N PRO A 229 -11.45 -3.31 16.48
CA PRO A 229 -12.40 -4.09 17.23
C PRO A 229 -11.72 -4.82 18.39
N SER A 230 -12.44 -4.95 19.51
CA SER A 230 -12.08 -5.74 20.67
C SER A 230 -12.92 -7.03 20.74
N GLY A 231 -12.43 -8.04 21.46
CA GLY A 231 -13.07 -9.36 21.57
C GLY A 231 -14.40 -9.36 22.33
N ASP A 232 -14.69 -8.30 23.08
CA ASP A 232 -15.94 -8.05 23.82
C ASP A 232 -17.00 -7.29 23.01
N GLY A 233 -16.73 -7.02 21.72
CA GLY A 233 -17.62 -6.26 20.85
C GLY A 233 -17.48 -4.74 20.98
N GLN A 234 -16.54 -4.24 21.80
CA GLN A 234 -16.19 -2.82 21.82
C GLN A 234 -15.25 -2.46 20.66
N VAL A 235 -15.09 -1.16 20.39
CA VAL A 235 -14.14 -0.64 19.40
C VAL A 235 -13.31 0.46 20.04
N THR A 236 -11.99 0.29 20.01
CA THR A 236 -11.04 1.36 20.34
C THR A 236 -10.80 2.23 19.10
N THR A 237 -10.99 3.54 19.23
CA THR A 237 -10.74 4.50 18.14
C THR A 237 -9.58 5.42 18.49
N TYR A 238 -8.61 5.52 17.58
CA TYR A 238 -7.55 6.52 17.61
C TYR A 238 -7.87 7.56 16.53
N SER A 239 -7.87 8.84 16.87
CA SER A 239 -8.28 9.90 15.95
C SER A 239 -7.28 11.05 15.92
N TRP A 240 -7.18 11.69 14.77
CA TRP A 240 -6.61 13.01 14.59
C TRP A 240 -7.65 13.93 13.95
N TYR A 241 -7.73 15.16 14.43
CA TYR A 241 -8.64 16.19 13.93
C TYR A 241 -7.82 17.44 13.57
N ASP A 242 -8.03 17.93 12.36
CA ASP A 242 -7.56 19.26 11.96
C ASP A 242 -8.28 20.32 12.80
N PRO A 243 -7.60 21.43 13.17
CA PRO A 243 -8.21 22.50 13.96
C PRO A 243 -9.47 23.14 13.34
N SER A 244 -9.68 23.00 12.02
CA SER A 244 -10.87 23.50 11.33
C SER A 244 -12.09 22.57 11.42
N VAL A 245 -11.95 21.37 11.98
CA VAL A 245 -13.08 20.45 12.20
C VAL A 245 -14.05 21.05 13.24
N PRO A 246 -15.38 21.09 12.95
CA PRO A 246 -16.36 21.59 13.91
C PRO A 246 -16.38 20.81 15.24
N GLU A 247 -16.47 21.51 16.37
CA GLU A 247 -16.54 20.91 17.71
C GLU A 247 -17.75 19.97 17.86
N ALA A 248 -18.88 20.29 17.22
CA ALA A 248 -20.05 19.42 17.19
C ALA A 248 -19.74 18.04 16.56
N PHE A 249 -18.82 17.97 15.59
CA PHE A 249 -18.39 16.70 14.99
C PHE A 249 -17.51 15.91 15.97
N THR A 250 -16.52 16.55 16.59
CA THR A 250 -15.60 15.87 17.51
C THR A 250 -16.33 15.33 18.73
N GLN A 251 -17.27 16.10 19.30
CA GLN A 251 -18.13 15.68 20.40
C GLN A 251 -18.98 14.48 19.98
N ARG A 252 -19.63 14.54 18.81
CA ARG A 252 -20.49 13.45 18.34
C ARG A 252 -19.74 12.15 18.05
N MET A 253 -18.53 12.25 17.51
CA MET A 253 -17.66 11.08 17.32
C MET A 253 -17.20 10.46 18.65
N THR A 254 -17.04 11.29 19.69
CA THR A 254 -16.70 10.81 21.05
C THR A 254 -17.89 10.11 21.71
N GLU A 255 -19.10 10.66 21.57
CA GLU A 255 -20.33 10.12 22.17
C GLU A 255 -20.82 8.84 21.52
N VAL A 256 -20.78 8.78 20.18
CA VAL A 256 -21.38 7.68 19.42
C VAL A 256 -20.32 6.65 18.99
N GLY A 257 -19.03 6.99 18.98
CA GLY A 257 -17.96 6.08 18.54
C GLY A 257 -18.21 5.50 17.14
N ILE A 258 -17.84 4.23 16.93
CA ILE A 258 -18.19 3.49 15.70
C ILE A 258 -19.72 3.34 15.51
N ASP A 259 -20.57 3.54 16.53
CA ASP A 259 -22.02 3.44 16.32
C ASP A 259 -22.57 4.54 15.39
N ALA A 260 -21.85 5.65 15.21
CA ALA A 260 -22.15 6.65 14.19
C ALA A 260 -21.93 6.12 12.76
N THR A 261 -21.07 5.09 12.63
CA THR A 261 -20.71 4.40 11.38
C THR A 261 -21.29 2.97 11.29
N ARG A 262 -21.98 2.46 12.32
CA ARG A 262 -22.52 1.08 12.40
C ARG A 262 -23.44 0.70 11.23
N GLY A 263 -24.25 1.66 10.74
CA GLY A 263 -25.13 1.44 9.58
C GLY A 263 -24.36 1.13 8.28
N LEU A 264 -23.09 1.55 8.21
CA LEU A 264 -22.24 1.46 7.04
C LEU A 264 -21.20 0.31 7.15
N HIS A 265 -20.82 -0.11 8.38
CA HIS A 265 -20.10 -1.37 8.66
C HIS A 265 -20.87 -2.61 8.15
N LEU A 266 -22.20 -2.62 8.27
CA LEU A 266 -23.04 -3.78 7.96
C LEU A 266 -23.38 -3.96 6.47
N ARG A 267 -23.02 -3.01 5.58
CA ARG A 267 -23.43 -3.03 4.16
C ARG A 267 -22.31 -2.95 3.12
N LEU A 268 -21.06 -2.76 3.51
CA LEU A 268 -19.94 -2.68 2.56
C LEU A 268 -19.25 -4.04 2.40
N GLN A 269 -19.22 -4.56 1.17
CA GLN A 269 -18.39 -5.72 0.82
C GLN A 269 -16.90 -5.33 0.94
N PRO A 270 -16.04 -6.11 1.64
CA PRO A 270 -15.13 -5.52 2.63
C PRO A 270 -13.64 -5.66 2.28
N ASP A 271 -13.30 -5.86 1.00
CA ASP A 271 -11.92 -6.22 0.61
C ASP A 271 -11.18 -5.10 -0.16
N ALA A 272 -11.85 -3.96 -0.44
CA ALA A 272 -11.26 -2.85 -1.17
C ALA A 272 -11.57 -1.49 -0.52
N PRO A 273 -10.70 -0.48 -0.70
CA PRO A 273 -10.99 0.88 -0.25
C PRO A 273 -12.19 1.48 -0.96
N LEU A 274 -12.98 2.26 -0.21
CA LEU A 274 -14.14 2.99 -0.70
C LEU A 274 -13.88 4.49 -0.62
N PHE A 275 -14.26 5.22 -1.66
CA PHE A 275 -14.15 6.67 -1.73
C PHE A 275 -15.53 7.23 -2.03
N LEU A 276 -16.05 8.08 -1.15
CA LEU A 276 -17.37 8.69 -1.24
C LEU A 276 -17.25 10.21 -1.33
N ASP A 277 -18.00 10.81 -2.24
CA ASP A 277 -18.16 12.26 -2.35
C ASP A 277 -19.54 12.74 -1.86
N HIS A 278 -19.73 14.07 -1.76
CA HIS A 278 -20.93 14.67 -1.18
C HIS A 278 -22.24 14.21 -1.83
N ALA A 279 -22.25 13.96 -3.14
CA ALA A 279 -23.46 13.53 -3.84
C ALA A 279 -23.85 12.10 -3.42
N GLU A 280 -22.85 11.25 -3.20
CA GLU A 280 -23.02 9.87 -2.73
C GLU A 280 -23.33 9.80 -1.23
N LEU A 281 -22.89 10.78 -0.43
CA LEU A 281 -23.24 10.86 0.99
C LEU A 281 -24.76 11.08 1.22
N GLY A 282 -25.47 11.69 0.26
CA GLY A 282 -26.90 12.05 0.37
C GLY A 282 -27.90 11.11 -0.33
N GLY A 283 -27.43 10.06 -1.03
CA GLY A 283 -28.28 9.11 -1.77
C GLY A 283 -28.90 8.01 -0.89
N GLN A 284 -30.02 7.42 -1.34
CA GLN A 284 -30.84 6.44 -0.59
C GLN A 284 -30.02 5.36 0.17
N GLY A 285 -29.84 5.58 1.49
CA GLY A 285 -29.81 4.51 2.48
C GLY A 285 -28.46 3.94 2.94
N SER A 286 -27.34 4.67 2.98
CA SER A 286 -26.09 4.10 3.53
C SER A 286 -25.34 4.89 4.61
N LEU A 287 -25.50 6.21 4.74
CA LEU A 287 -24.80 7.01 5.75
C LEU A 287 -25.74 7.62 6.77
N ASN A 288 -25.25 7.77 8.01
CA ASN A 288 -25.96 8.47 9.07
C ASN A 288 -26.10 9.96 8.66
N PRO A 289 -27.32 10.49 8.49
CA PRO A 289 -27.54 11.91 8.13
C PRO A 289 -26.81 12.88 9.06
N ALA A 290 -26.56 12.46 10.30
CA ALA A 290 -25.78 13.22 11.27
C ALA A 290 -24.34 13.54 10.81
N LEU A 291 -23.74 12.74 9.92
CA LEU A 291 -22.38 13.00 9.39
C LEU A 291 -22.38 14.13 8.34
N THR A 292 -23.41 14.18 7.49
CA THR A 292 -23.59 15.29 6.54
C THR A 292 -24.02 16.58 7.25
N GLU A 293 -24.86 16.48 8.29
CA GLU A 293 -25.29 17.63 9.11
C GLU A 293 -24.14 18.26 9.90
N THR A 294 -23.10 17.50 10.20
CA THR A 294 -21.89 17.97 10.91
C THR A 294 -20.82 18.54 9.96
N GLY A 295 -21.11 18.61 8.65
CA GLY A 295 -20.27 19.29 7.67
C GLY A 295 -19.30 18.39 6.90
N VAL A 296 -19.36 17.07 7.03
CA VAL A 296 -18.54 16.16 6.21
C VAL A 296 -18.97 16.25 4.74
N ARG A 297 -18.00 16.46 3.86
CA ARG A 297 -18.21 16.62 2.41
C ARG A 297 -17.71 15.46 1.57
N SER A 298 -16.67 14.76 2.02
CA SER A 298 -16.18 13.55 1.35
C SER A 298 -15.52 12.64 2.37
N MET A 299 -15.59 11.33 2.14
CA MET A 299 -15.05 10.34 3.06
C MET A 299 -14.36 9.19 2.31
N ALA A 300 -13.26 8.67 2.86
CA ALA A 300 -12.52 7.54 2.28
C ALA A 300 -12.18 6.50 3.33
N TRP A 301 -12.42 5.23 3.01
CA TRP A 301 -12.46 4.12 3.94
C TRP A 301 -11.54 3.00 3.50
N PHE A 302 -10.80 2.42 4.43
CA PHE A 302 -9.81 1.39 4.14
C PHE A 302 -9.96 0.23 5.11
N PRO A 303 -10.40 -0.95 4.64
CA PRO A 303 -10.42 -2.14 5.47
C PRO A 303 -9.00 -2.60 5.76
N LEU A 304 -8.74 -2.93 7.02
CA LEU A 304 -7.50 -3.54 7.48
C LEU A 304 -7.79 -4.99 7.89
N ALA A 305 -7.07 -5.93 7.28
CA ALA A 305 -7.14 -7.33 7.65
C ALA A 305 -6.24 -7.60 8.85
N LEU A 306 -6.85 -7.94 9.99
CA LEU A 306 -6.13 -8.34 11.19
C LEU A 306 -5.96 -9.85 11.27
N MET A 307 -5.09 -10.32 12.16
CA MET A 307 -4.93 -11.74 12.36
C MET A 307 -6.19 -12.40 12.95
N GLY A 308 -6.52 -13.60 12.49
CA GLY A 308 -7.68 -14.34 13.00
C GLY A 308 -9.01 -13.94 12.37
N GLY A 309 -8.99 -13.12 11.30
CA GLY A 309 -10.18 -12.74 10.54
C GLY A 309 -10.92 -11.50 11.08
N ALA A 310 -10.44 -10.90 12.17
CA ALA A 310 -10.93 -9.60 12.62
C ALA A 310 -10.63 -8.50 11.58
N ARG A 311 -11.50 -7.50 11.50
CA ARG A 311 -11.38 -6.39 10.54
C ARG A 311 -11.32 -5.06 11.27
N ALA A 312 -10.21 -4.35 11.11
CA ALA A 312 -10.09 -2.95 11.51
C ALA A 312 -10.43 -2.03 10.32
N LEU A 313 -10.63 -0.75 10.61
CA LEU A 313 -10.99 0.25 9.61
C LEU A 313 -10.15 1.51 9.80
N VAL A 314 -9.67 2.08 8.69
CA VAL A 314 -9.17 3.46 8.65
C VAL A 314 -10.17 4.32 7.90
N THR A 315 -10.51 5.48 8.47
CA THR A 315 -11.40 6.47 7.89
C THR A 315 -10.68 7.79 7.71
N PHE A 316 -10.99 8.47 6.60
CA PHE A 316 -10.53 9.82 6.30
C PHE A 316 -11.73 10.67 5.91
N ALA A 317 -11.79 11.93 6.35
CA ALA A 317 -12.84 12.85 5.94
C ALA A 317 -12.32 14.24 5.58
N ARG A 318 -13.08 14.93 4.72
CA ARG A 318 -12.91 16.36 4.39
C ARG A 318 -14.18 17.15 4.71
N PHE A 319 -14.02 18.40 5.14
CA PHE A 319 -15.11 19.31 5.53
C PHE A 319 -15.26 20.53 4.60
N ALA A 320 -14.20 20.88 3.84
CA ALA A 320 -14.22 21.95 2.83
C ALA A 320 -14.99 21.54 1.54
N ASP A 321 -15.18 22.47 0.58
CA ASP A 321 -15.88 22.24 -0.70
C ASP A 321 -15.55 20.88 -1.32
N PRO A 322 -16.54 20.16 -1.90
CA PRO A 322 -16.34 18.79 -2.36
C PRO A 322 -15.28 18.72 -3.46
N VAL A 323 -14.06 18.34 -3.08
CA VAL A 323 -12.98 18.01 -4.00
C VAL A 323 -13.05 16.51 -4.27
N LEU A 324 -13.30 16.14 -5.53
CA LEU A 324 -13.20 14.75 -6.01
C LEU A 324 -11.88 14.12 -5.54
N TRP A 325 -11.93 12.85 -5.12
CA TRP A 325 -10.76 12.09 -4.69
C TRP A 325 -9.78 11.90 -5.84
N ARG A 326 -8.75 12.75 -5.93
CA ARG A 326 -7.75 12.70 -7.00
C ARG A 326 -6.92 11.42 -6.90
N PRO A 327 -6.38 10.90 -8.01
CA PRO A 327 -5.50 9.73 -7.97
C PRO A 327 -4.31 9.87 -7.00
N ASP A 328 -3.77 11.09 -6.85
CA ASP A 328 -2.73 11.41 -5.87
C ASP A 328 -3.22 11.25 -4.42
N ASP A 329 -4.40 11.78 -4.09
CA ASP A 329 -5.03 11.63 -2.77
C ASP A 329 -5.19 10.14 -2.44
N GLN A 330 -5.75 9.38 -3.37
CA GLN A 330 -5.98 7.94 -3.17
C GLN A 330 -4.68 7.18 -2.92
N ARG A 331 -3.56 7.55 -3.59
CA ARG A 331 -2.25 6.94 -3.35
C ARG A 331 -1.73 7.25 -1.95
N LEU A 332 -1.81 8.51 -1.51
CA LEU A 332 -1.39 8.93 -0.17
C LEU A 332 -2.21 8.20 0.91
N LEU A 333 -3.53 8.16 0.77
CA LEU A 333 -4.41 7.47 1.72
C LEU A 333 -4.17 5.95 1.77
N ARG A 334 -3.90 5.31 0.62
CA ARG A 334 -3.50 3.89 0.55
C ARG A 334 -2.20 3.66 1.31
N SER A 335 -1.23 4.55 1.19
CA SER A 335 0.04 4.43 1.91
C SER A 335 -0.13 4.62 3.40
N ALA A 336 -0.87 5.64 3.83
CA ALA A 336 -1.17 5.87 5.23
C ALA A 336 -1.87 4.65 5.86
N SER A 337 -2.88 4.10 5.15
CA SER A 337 -3.60 2.90 5.58
C SER A 337 -2.69 1.67 5.64
N ARG A 338 -1.78 1.50 4.68
CA ARG A 338 -0.77 0.45 4.71
C ARG A 338 0.17 0.62 5.89
N THR A 339 0.56 1.85 6.19
CA THR A 339 1.43 2.14 7.33
C THR A 339 0.78 1.74 8.64
N LEU A 340 -0.46 2.20 8.85
CA LEU A 340 -1.25 1.83 10.02
C LEU A 340 -1.46 0.31 10.12
N ASN A 341 -1.73 -0.36 9.01
CA ASN A 341 -1.92 -1.81 9.01
C ASN A 341 -0.67 -2.58 9.45
N VAL A 342 0.51 -2.19 8.95
CA VAL A 342 1.79 -2.79 9.36
C VAL A 342 2.02 -2.57 10.86
N SER A 343 1.80 -1.36 11.36
CA SER A 343 1.98 -1.03 12.79
C SER A 343 1.03 -1.83 13.68
N VAL A 344 -0.25 -1.93 13.31
CA VAL A 344 -1.25 -2.73 14.06
C VAL A 344 -0.89 -4.21 14.02
N THR A 345 -0.56 -4.75 12.84
CA THR A 345 -0.18 -6.16 12.69
C THR A 345 1.06 -6.51 13.51
N ARG A 346 2.08 -5.63 13.50
CA ARG A 346 3.31 -5.80 14.30
C ARG A 346 2.98 -5.83 15.80
N ARG A 347 2.12 -4.94 16.28
CA ARG A 347 1.66 -4.91 17.68
C ARG A 347 0.94 -6.19 18.07
N GLU A 348 0.04 -6.68 17.24
CA GLU A 348 -0.63 -7.97 17.46
C GLU A 348 0.36 -9.14 17.49
N GLN A 349 1.36 -9.14 16.60
CA GLN A 349 2.41 -10.16 16.58
C GLN A 349 3.23 -10.15 17.87
N LEU A 350 3.68 -8.97 18.30
CA LEU A 350 4.46 -8.83 19.53
C LEU A 350 3.64 -9.25 20.75
N ARG A 351 2.38 -8.81 20.85
CA ARG A 351 1.47 -9.23 21.93
C ARG A 351 1.26 -10.75 21.95
N LYS A 352 1.10 -11.38 20.78
CA LYS A 352 0.97 -12.85 20.69
C LYS A 352 2.25 -13.56 21.12
N LEU A 353 3.41 -13.08 20.69
CA LEU A 353 4.70 -13.63 21.13
C LEU A 353 4.88 -13.48 22.63
N GLU A 354 4.46 -12.36 23.21
CA GLU A 354 4.51 -12.13 24.65
C GLU A 354 3.60 -13.11 25.40
N VAL A 355 2.34 -13.27 24.97
CA VAL A 355 1.42 -14.26 25.55
C VAL A 355 2.00 -15.67 25.44
N LEU A 356 2.51 -16.08 24.27
CA LEU A 356 3.13 -17.40 24.09
C LEU A 356 4.42 -17.59 24.91
N ALA A 357 5.14 -16.51 25.21
CA ALA A 357 6.37 -16.55 25.98
C ALA A 357 6.13 -16.62 27.48
N PHE A 358 5.04 -16.01 27.98
CA PHE A 358 4.81 -15.76 29.41
C PHE A 358 3.52 -16.34 29.98
N VAL A 359 2.61 -16.91 29.18
CA VAL A 359 1.34 -17.49 29.64
C VAL A 359 1.34 -19.00 29.40
N ASP A 360 0.80 -19.76 30.35
CA ASP A 360 0.53 -21.20 30.20
C ASP A 360 -0.73 -21.40 29.37
N SER A 361 -0.62 -22.19 28.29
CA SER A 361 -1.70 -22.34 27.30
C SER A 361 -2.92 -23.12 27.81
N LEU A 362 -2.79 -23.89 28.90
CA LEU A 362 -3.89 -24.70 29.43
C LEU A 362 -4.68 -23.93 30.50
N THR A 363 -3.98 -23.28 31.43
CA THR A 363 -4.61 -22.63 32.59
C THR A 363 -4.82 -21.14 32.43
N GLY A 364 -4.16 -20.49 31.45
CA GLY A 364 -4.21 -19.03 31.27
C GLY A 364 -3.41 -18.24 32.31
N LEU A 365 -2.76 -18.92 33.26
CA LEU A 365 -1.88 -18.31 34.26
C LEU A 365 -0.53 -17.90 33.65
N GLY A 366 0.24 -17.10 34.38
CA GLY A 366 1.64 -16.86 34.01
C GLY A 366 2.43 -18.18 34.03
N ASN A 367 3.37 -18.37 33.11
CA ASN A 367 4.24 -19.54 33.13
C ASN A 367 5.49 -19.31 33.99
N ARG A 368 6.39 -20.31 34.08
CA ARG A 368 7.65 -20.19 34.84
C ARG A 368 8.47 -18.93 34.48
N ARG A 369 8.55 -18.55 33.21
CA ARG A 369 9.30 -17.35 32.79
C ARG A 369 8.66 -16.06 33.31
N ALA A 370 7.33 -16.01 33.35
CA ALA A 370 6.62 -14.86 33.91
C ALA A 370 6.88 -14.72 35.41
N LEU A 371 6.89 -15.84 36.14
CA LEU A 371 7.24 -15.85 37.56
C LEU A 371 8.67 -15.35 37.79
N GLU A 372 9.65 -15.86 37.04
CA GLU A 372 11.05 -15.44 37.17
C GLU A 372 11.21 -13.92 36.95
N ARG A 373 10.56 -13.38 35.91
CA ARG A 373 10.54 -11.94 35.62
C ARG A 373 9.92 -11.14 36.77
N ASP A 374 8.75 -11.53 37.24
CA ASP A 374 7.98 -10.78 38.23
C ASP A 374 8.64 -10.88 39.62
N LEU A 375 9.24 -12.03 39.94
CA LEU A 375 10.04 -12.25 41.15
C LEU A 375 11.27 -11.34 41.15
N GLN A 376 12.04 -11.31 40.05
CA GLN A 376 13.21 -10.45 39.91
C GLN A 376 12.84 -8.96 40.02
N ALA A 377 11.70 -8.55 39.45
CA ALA A 377 11.20 -7.19 39.55
C ALA A 377 10.86 -6.79 40.99
N ARG A 378 10.20 -7.68 41.76
CA ARG A 378 9.87 -7.43 43.17
C ARG A 378 11.10 -7.35 44.07
N VAL A 379 12.07 -8.25 43.87
CA VAL A 379 13.37 -8.19 44.55
C VAL A 379 14.07 -6.86 44.29
N SER A 380 14.16 -6.46 43.02
CA SER A 380 14.83 -5.21 42.62
C SER A 380 14.13 -3.96 43.17
N ALA A 381 12.81 -4.02 43.34
CA ALA A 381 12.02 -2.95 43.95
C ALA A 381 12.16 -2.86 45.47
N GLY A 382 12.81 -3.84 46.13
CA GLY A 382 13.02 -3.88 47.58
C GLY A 382 11.74 -3.98 48.41
N LYS A 383 10.62 -4.41 47.80
CA LYS A 383 9.35 -4.58 48.51
C LYS A 383 9.31 -5.95 49.17
N ALA A 384 8.76 -6.03 50.39
CA ALA A 384 8.49 -7.32 51.02
C ALA A 384 7.35 -8.05 50.29
N PHE A 385 7.54 -9.34 50.01
CA PHE A 385 6.56 -10.20 49.33
C PHE A 385 6.69 -11.64 49.81
N ALA A 386 5.68 -12.46 49.51
CA ALA A 386 5.74 -13.90 49.73
C ALA A 386 5.71 -14.66 48.39
N LEU A 387 6.54 -15.70 48.29
CA LEU A 387 6.52 -16.69 47.21
C LEU A 387 5.97 -17.99 47.79
N SER A 388 4.89 -18.50 47.21
CA SER A 388 4.33 -19.80 47.59
C SER A 388 4.39 -20.77 46.42
N LEU A 389 4.95 -21.96 46.63
CA LEU A 389 4.93 -23.07 45.68
C LEU A 389 3.86 -24.08 46.10
N ILE A 390 3.15 -24.62 45.11
CA ILE A 390 2.04 -25.54 45.28
C ILE A 390 2.29 -26.74 44.37
N ASP A 391 2.19 -27.94 44.90
CA ASP A 391 2.16 -29.19 44.16
C ASP A 391 0.79 -29.83 44.42
N LEU A 392 -0.06 -29.96 43.39
CA LEU A 392 -1.41 -30.49 43.57
C LEU A 392 -1.41 -31.97 43.96
N GLY A 393 -0.41 -32.75 43.57
CA GLY A 393 -0.39 -34.20 43.75
C GLY A 393 -1.55 -34.93 43.06
N GLY A 394 -1.41 -36.23 42.82
CA GLY A 394 -2.52 -37.08 42.34
C GLY A 394 -2.99 -36.87 40.90
N LEU A 395 -2.44 -35.91 40.15
CA LEU A 395 -2.78 -35.67 38.74
C LEU A 395 -2.52 -36.92 37.87
N GLN A 396 -1.43 -37.64 38.13
CA GLN A 396 -1.11 -38.88 37.40
C GLN A 396 -2.20 -39.94 37.56
N ALA A 397 -2.68 -40.15 38.78
CA ALA A 397 -3.74 -41.14 39.05
C ALA A 397 -5.05 -40.79 38.31
N ILE A 398 -5.39 -39.50 38.26
CA ILE A 398 -6.57 -39.01 37.51
C ILE A 398 -6.36 -39.24 36.00
N ASN A 399 -5.18 -38.91 35.47
CA ASN A 399 -4.88 -39.13 34.05
C ASN A 399 -4.89 -40.61 33.66
N GLU A 400 -4.44 -41.50 34.55
CA GLU A 400 -4.46 -42.94 34.34
C GLU A 400 -5.88 -43.53 34.41
N ALA A 401 -6.71 -43.05 35.34
CA ALA A 401 -8.08 -43.54 35.54
C ALA A 401 -9.09 -42.99 34.52
N GLU A 402 -9.02 -41.69 34.22
CA GLU A 402 -10.05 -40.95 33.48
C GLU A 402 -9.53 -40.29 32.19
N GLY A 403 -8.22 -40.36 31.95
CA GLY A 403 -7.57 -39.80 30.75
C GLY A 403 -7.10 -38.35 30.92
N TYR A 404 -6.17 -37.96 30.04
CA TYR A 404 -5.54 -36.63 30.09
C TYR A 404 -6.51 -35.46 29.95
N GLU A 405 -7.59 -35.61 29.18
CA GLU A 405 -8.62 -34.56 29.04
C GLU A 405 -9.26 -34.21 30.39
N ARG A 406 -9.37 -35.20 31.29
CA ARG A 406 -9.94 -35.01 32.63
C ARG A 406 -8.98 -34.29 33.56
N GLY A 407 -7.68 -34.63 33.50
CA GLY A 407 -6.64 -33.89 34.21
C GLY A 407 -6.47 -32.47 33.70
N ASP A 408 -6.66 -32.23 32.41
CA ASP A 408 -6.65 -30.88 31.82
C ASP A 408 -7.79 -30.02 32.39
N VAL A 409 -8.99 -30.58 32.55
CA VAL A 409 -10.13 -29.90 33.21
C VAL A 409 -9.81 -29.56 34.66
N LEU A 410 -9.19 -30.46 35.42
CA LEU A 410 -8.75 -30.21 36.80
C LEU A 410 -7.80 -29.01 36.85
N LEU A 411 -6.75 -29.02 36.02
CA LEU A 411 -5.74 -27.98 35.98
C LEU A 411 -6.31 -26.62 35.58
N HIS A 412 -7.23 -26.62 34.61
CA HIS A 412 -7.94 -25.42 34.18
C HIS A 412 -8.80 -24.83 35.30
N LEU A 413 -9.65 -25.65 35.94
CA LEU A 413 -10.52 -25.22 37.05
C LEU A 413 -9.71 -24.71 38.24
N PHE A 414 -8.63 -25.40 38.59
CA PHE A 414 -7.77 -24.97 39.70
C PHE A 414 -7.07 -23.65 39.38
N GLY A 415 -6.54 -23.50 38.16
CA GLY A 415 -5.89 -22.27 37.73
C GLY A 415 -6.84 -21.07 37.70
N GLU A 416 -8.02 -21.24 37.12
CA GLU A 416 -9.07 -20.22 37.08
C GLU A 416 -9.53 -19.82 38.49
N ALA A 417 -9.71 -20.80 39.38
CA ALA A 417 -10.07 -20.56 40.77
C ALA A 417 -8.98 -19.75 41.51
N LEU A 418 -7.71 -20.11 41.35
CA LEU A 418 -6.59 -19.37 41.95
C LEU A 418 -6.56 -17.92 41.45
N GLN A 419 -6.63 -17.71 40.14
CA GLN A 419 -6.55 -16.36 39.56
C GLN A 419 -7.70 -15.47 40.02
N THR A 420 -8.93 -16.01 40.01
CA THR A 420 -10.13 -15.28 40.43
C THR A 420 -10.08 -14.89 41.91
N ARG A 421 -9.57 -15.76 42.77
CA ARG A 421 -9.52 -15.54 44.22
C ARG A 421 -8.38 -14.63 44.67
N LEU A 422 -7.25 -14.68 43.97
CA LEU A 422 -6.14 -13.77 44.22
C LEU A 422 -6.53 -12.34 43.87
N GLY A 423 -7.13 -12.10 42.69
CA GLY A 423 -7.47 -10.76 42.22
C GLY A 423 -6.27 -9.81 42.36
N ASP A 424 -6.50 -8.64 42.96
CA ASP A 424 -5.44 -7.64 43.20
C ASP A 424 -4.45 -8.02 44.32
N SER A 425 -4.69 -9.13 45.03
CA SER A 425 -3.91 -9.58 46.19
C SER A 425 -2.59 -10.26 45.80
N GLY A 426 -2.45 -10.68 44.55
CA GLY A 426 -1.27 -11.38 44.06
C GLY A 426 -1.42 -11.91 42.64
N THR A 427 -0.44 -12.69 42.21
CA THR A 427 -0.38 -13.26 40.86
C THR A 427 -0.13 -14.76 40.94
N ALA A 428 -0.86 -15.53 40.14
CA ALA A 428 -0.73 -16.98 40.05
C ALA A 428 0.01 -17.41 38.78
N TYR A 429 0.79 -18.47 38.91
CA TYR A 429 1.63 -19.02 37.85
C TYR A 429 1.53 -20.55 37.83
N ARG A 430 1.72 -21.16 36.66
CA ARG A 430 1.92 -22.60 36.48
C ARG A 430 3.35 -22.88 36.02
N LEU A 431 4.04 -23.77 36.71
CA LEU A 431 5.46 -24.05 36.49
C LEU A 431 5.68 -25.23 35.55
N SER A 432 5.00 -26.34 35.84
CA SER A 432 5.06 -27.61 35.13
C SER A 432 3.89 -28.46 35.59
N GLY A 433 3.33 -29.36 34.75
CA GLY A 433 2.41 -30.41 35.20
C GLY A 433 1.33 -29.94 36.18
N ASP A 434 1.48 -30.35 37.44
CA ASP A 434 0.67 -30.09 38.64
C ASP A 434 1.28 -29.07 39.63
N GLU A 435 2.38 -28.41 39.24
CA GLU A 435 3.08 -27.41 40.04
C GLU A 435 2.64 -25.98 39.70
N PHE A 436 2.25 -25.23 40.74
CA PHE A 436 1.83 -23.84 40.68
C PHE A 436 2.65 -22.97 41.63
N ALA A 437 2.63 -21.66 41.39
CA ALA A 437 3.27 -20.70 42.25
C ALA A 437 2.42 -19.44 42.41
N LEU A 438 2.49 -18.80 43.56
CA LEU A 438 1.81 -17.55 43.88
C LEU A 438 2.81 -16.49 44.36
N LEU A 439 2.67 -15.26 43.87
CA LEU A 439 3.36 -14.08 44.40
C LEU A 439 2.35 -13.13 45.06
N THR A 440 2.43 -12.99 46.38
CA THR A 440 1.54 -12.14 47.20
C THR A 440 2.33 -11.08 47.97
N ALA A 441 1.65 -10.13 48.60
CA ALA A 441 2.27 -9.24 49.59
C ALA A 441 2.73 -10.06 50.82
N SER A 442 3.77 -9.61 51.53
CA SER A 442 4.39 -10.37 52.62
C SER A 442 3.47 -10.63 53.82
N ASP A 443 2.45 -9.79 54.01
CA ASP A 443 1.43 -9.89 55.06
C ASP A 443 0.25 -10.80 54.70
N ARG A 444 0.21 -11.32 53.45
CA ARG A 444 -0.88 -12.16 52.95
C ARG A 444 -0.44 -13.61 52.80
N SER A 445 -1.15 -14.49 53.50
CA SER A 445 -0.98 -15.94 53.34
C SER A 445 -1.60 -16.43 52.04
N ALA A 446 -0.90 -17.31 51.34
CA ALA A 446 -1.40 -18.02 50.17
C ALA A 446 -2.41 -19.13 50.54
N SER A 447 -2.35 -19.68 51.74
CA SER A 447 -3.10 -20.88 52.13
C SER A 447 -4.63 -20.74 51.96
N PRO A 448 -5.29 -19.63 52.36
CA PRO A 448 -6.73 -19.48 52.16
C PRO A 448 -7.15 -19.52 50.68
N HIS A 449 -6.35 -18.90 49.80
CA HIS A 449 -6.62 -18.90 48.36
C HIS A 449 -6.48 -20.29 47.75
N VAL A 450 -5.50 -21.08 48.22
CA VAL A 450 -5.30 -22.46 47.77
C VAL A 450 -6.41 -23.38 48.27
N GLU A 451 -6.78 -23.31 49.56
CA GLU A 451 -7.84 -24.13 50.14
C GLU A 451 -9.21 -23.86 49.49
N GLU A 452 -9.53 -22.61 49.20
CA GLU A 452 -10.76 -22.27 48.48
C GLU A 452 -10.75 -22.79 47.04
N ALA A 453 -9.62 -22.70 46.34
CA ALA A 453 -9.48 -23.26 44.99
C ALA A 453 -9.60 -24.79 44.99
N LEU A 454 -9.02 -25.47 45.98
CA LEU A 454 -9.20 -26.91 46.18
C LEU A 454 -10.65 -27.26 46.51
N GLY A 455 -11.36 -26.43 47.27
CA GLY A 455 -12.78 -26.60 47.56
C GLY A 455 -13.65 -26.61 46.31
N LEU A 456 -13.36 -25.72 45.34
CA LEU A 456 -14.05 -25.68 44.04
C LEU A 456 -13.76 -26.92 43.19
N VAL A 457 -12.49 -27.34 43.14
CA VAL A 457 -12.07 -28.55 42.42
C VAL A 457 -12.73 -29.81 43.01
N ARG A 458 -12.79 -29.93 44.34
CA ARG A 458 -13.53 -31.01 45.03
C ARG A 458 -15.02 -30.97 44.73
N GLY A 459 -15.62 -29.78 44.72
CA GLY A 459 -17.02 -29.58 44.35
C GLY A 459 -17.35 -30.00 42.91
N ALA A 460 -16.36 -29.98 42.01
CA ALA A 460 -16.46 -30.47 40.63
C ALA A 460 -16.22 -31.99 40.50
N GLY A 461 -16.07 -32.72 41.62
CA GLY A 461 -15.95 -34.17 41.65
C GLY A 461 -14.53 -34.71 41.50
N PHE A 462 -13.51 -33.88 41.74
CA PHE A 462 -12.11 -34.33 41.72
C PHE A 462 -11.60 -34.64 43.13
N GLU A 463 -11.08 -35.84 43.34
CA GLU A 463 -10.43 -36.25 44.59
C GLU A 463 -8.91 -36.13 44.47
N LEU A 464 -8.38 -35.00 44.93
CA LEU A 464 -6.93 -34.79 45.03
C LEU A 464 -6.42 -35.29 46.38
N SER A 465 -5.38 -36.13 46.34
CA SER A 465 -4.62 -36.55 47.51
C SER A 465 -3.17 -36.08 47.37
N GLY A 466 -2.59 -35.60 48.47
CA GLY A 466 -1.18 -35.20 48.50
C GLY A 466 -0.87 -33.78 48.02
N VAL A 467 -1.85 -32.86 48.04
CA VAL A 467 -1.58 -31.42 47.79
C VAL A 467 -0.60 -30.89 48.82
N ARG A 468 0.44 -30.20 48.38
CA ARG A 468 1.50 -29.64 49.22
C ARG A 468 1.68 -28.17 48.90
N THR A 469 1.92 -27.37 49.93
CA THR A 469 2.22 -25.94 49.78
C THR A 469 3.44 -25.57 50.63
N ALA A 470 4.27 -24.70 50.09
CA ALA A 470 5.43 -24.13 50.78
C ALA A 470 5.47 -22.63 50.52
N SER A 471 5.64 -21.83 51.56
CA SER A 471 5.63 -20.37 51.48
C SER A 471 6.87 -19.78 52.13
N VAL A 472 7.56 -18.90 51.40
CA VAL A 472 8.73 -18.17 51.85
C VAL A 472 8.54 -16.67 51.67
N HIS A 473 9.17 -15.88 52.52
CA HIS A 473 9.04 -14.43 52.55
C HIS A 473 10.37 -13.77 52.18
N SER A 474 10.31 -12.72 51.37
CA SER A 474 11.44 -11.81 51.14
C SER A 474 11.31 -10.61 52.08
N PRO A 475 12.39 -10.22 52.80
CA PRO A 475 13.78 -10.70 52.67
C PRO A 475 14.15 -11.86 53.62
N GLU A 476 13.24 -12.32 54.48
CA GLU A 476 13.53 -13.25 55.59
C GLU A 476 14.16 -14.59 55.17
N ASN A 477 13.71 -15.14 54.03
CA ASN A 477 14.15 -16.42 53.50
C ASN A 477 15.08 -16.27 52.28
N GLY A 478 15.45 -15.05 51.92
CA GLY A 478 16.34 -14.77 50.79
C GLY A 478 16.13 -13.36 50.23
N THR A 479 17.21 -12.79 49.70
CA THR A 479 17.22 -11.43 49.12
C THR A 479 17.39 -11.43 47.60
N ASP A 480 17.50 -12.61 46.98
CA ASP A 480 17.53 -12.78 45.53
C ASP A 480 16.54 -13.87 45.09
N ALA A 481 16.19 -13.84 43.80
CA ALA A 481 15.18 -14.72 43.22
C ALA A 481 15.56 -16.22 43.35
N GLN A 482 16.83 -16.55 43.22
CA GLN A 482 17.31 -17.93 43.23
C GLN A 482 17.30 -18.51 44.66
N ALA A 483 17.70 -17.72 45.64
CA ALA A 483 17.64 -18.08 47.05
C ALA A 483 16.19 -18.36 47.50
N LEU A 484 15.24 -17.48 47.13
CA LEU A 484 13.83 -17.65 47.47
C LEU A 484 13.21 -18.89 46.80
N PHE A 485 13.50 -19.11 45.51
CA PHE A 485 13.02 -20.30 44.81
C PHE A 485 13.59 -21.59 45.41
N SER A 486 14.87 -21.58 45.76
CA SER A 486 15.54 -22.72 46.39
C SER A 486 14.96 -22.99 47.78
N ALA A 487 14.74 -21.97 48.61
CA ALA A 487 14.17 -22.11 49.94
C ALA A 487 12.75 -22.69 49.89
N ALA A 488 11.91 -22.17 48.99
CA ALA A 488 10.55 -22.68 48.80
C ALA A 488 10.55 -24.13 48.27
N GLY A 489 11.46 -24.45 47.34
CA GLY A 489 11.64 -25.80 46.81
C GLY A 489 12.09 -26.80 47.87
N THR A 490 13.03 -26.42 48.74
CA THR A 490 13.48 -27.25 49.87
C THR A 490 12.34 -27.51 50.84
N GLN A 491 11.57 -26.48 51.22
CA GLN A 491 10.42 -26.64 52.12
C GLN A 491 9.32 -27.54 51.51
N LEU A 492 9.09 -27.44 50.19
CA LEU A 492 8.15 -28.31 49.48
C LEU A 492 8.65 -29.77 49.44
N TYR A 493 9.96 -29.97 49.25
CA TYR A 493 10.61 -31.28 49.25
C TYR A 493 10.65 -31.94 50.63
N ASP A 494 10.92 -31.19 51.70
CA ASP A 494 10.90 -31.73 53.07
C ASP A 494 9.49 -32.20 53.47
N THR A 495 8.47 -31.53 52.92
CA THR A 495 7.08 -31.98 53.02
C THR A 495 6.85 -33.30 52.25
N ARG A 496 7.62 -33.61 51.19
CA ARG A 496 7.64 -34.93 50.49
C ARG A 496 8.11 -36.08 51.36
N GLN A 497 9.14 -35.90 52.18
CA GLN A 497 9.68 -37.00 52.99
C GLN A 497 8.85 -37.40 54.21
N THR A 498 7.93 -36.54 54.68
CA THR A 498 7.06 -36.84 55.83
C THR A 498 5.83 -37.67 55.48
N GLY A 499 5.57 -37.97 54.20
CA GLY A 499 4.55 -38.90 53.72
C GLY A 499 5.11 -39.79 52.61
N GLY A 500 5.64 -40.96 52.98
CA GLY A 500 6.52 -41.77 52.12
C GLY A 500 5.86 -42.54 50.98
N GLN A 501 6.60 -42.69 49.88
CA GLN A 501 7.20 -43.95 49.40
C GLN A 501 8.28 -43.63 48.34
N GLU A 502 9.33 -44.47 48.28
CA GLU A 502 10.55 -44.33 47.47
C GLU A 502 10.35 -44.57 45.96
N GLU A 503 11.13 -43.88 45.12
CA GLU A 503 11.49 -44.31 43.75
C GLU A 503 12.96 -43.98 43.40
N PRO A 504 13.57 -44.70 42.42
CA PRO A 504 15.03 -44.93 42.32
C PRO A 504 15.85 -43.98 41.42
N ASP A 505 17.18 -44.15 41.52
CA ASP A 505 18.33 -43.38 40.99
C ASP A 505 18.31 -42.86 39.52
N PRO A 506 19.03 -41.76 39.21
CA PRO A 506 19.15 -41.19 37.86
C PRO A 506 20.39 -41.68 37.09
N PRO A 507 20.37 -41.74 35.74
CA PRO A 507 21.61 -41.86 34.96
C PRO A 507 22.09 -40.52 34.36
N ALA A 508 23.35 -40.22 34.68
CA ALA A 508 24.47 -39.61 33.94
C ALA A 508 24.29 -38.47 32.89
N ALA A 509 25.23 -37.51 32.98
CA ALA A 509 25.45 -36.33 32.15
C ALA A 509 25.94 -36.60 30.70
N PRO A 510 25.78 -35.64 29.76
CA PRO A 510 26.02 -35.86 28.33
C PRO A 510 27.44 -35.54 27.87
N GLY A 511 27.91 -36.32 26.88
CA GLY A 511 29.14 -36.12 26.12
C GLY A 511 28.94 -35.36 24.80
N ASP A 512 30.08 -35.00 24.21
CA ASP A 512 30.36 -33.84 23.37
C ASP A 512 29.83 -33.84 21.91
N ARG A 513 29.77 -32.64 21.32
CA ARG A 513 29.20 -32.29 20.02
C ARG A 513 30.12 -32.63 18.82
N ALA A 514 29.54 -33.04 17.69
CA ALA A 514 30.16 -32.93 16.37
C ALA A 514 29.17 -32.39 15.31
N ARG A 515 29.64 -31.41 14.52
CA ARG A 515 28.92 -30.72 13.42
C ARG A 515 28.75 -31.62 12.20
N VAL A 516 27.62 -31.47 11.48
CA VAL A 516 27.42 -32.03 10.12
C VAL A 516 26.90 -30.97 9.15
N THR A 517 27.54 -30.90 7.99
CA THR A 517 27.28 -30.10 6.78
C THR A 517 26.14 -30.71 5.92
N PRO A 518 25.48 -29.95 5.03
CA PRO A 518 24.25 -30.40 4.35
C PRO A 518 24.52 -31.32 3.15
N ALA A 519 23.71 -32.37 2.99
CA ALA A 519 23.80 -33.37 1.93
C ALA A 519 22.73 -33.22 0.83
N LYS A 520 23.09 -33.75 -0.35
CA LYS A 520 22.40 -33.83 -1.66
C LYS A 520 20.91 -34.20 -1.64
N ARG A 521 20.16 -33.71 -2.65
CA ARG A 521 18.77 -34.07 -3.00
C ARG A 521 18.57 -35.60 -3.07
N ALA A 522 17.63 -36.13 -2.28
CA ALA A 522 17.24 -37.53 -2.24
C ALA A 522 16.18 -37.88 -3.31
N ALA A 523 16.15 -39.15 -3.74
CA ALA A 523 15.16 -39.71 -4.66
C ALA A 523 13.74 -39.75 -4.04
N PRO A 524 12.66 -39.69 -4.86
CA PRO A 524 11.28 -39.74 -4.35
C PRO A 524 10.96 -41.06 -3.65
N LEU A 525 10.28 -40.98 -2.49
CA LEU A 525 9.81 -42.14 -1.72
C LEU A 525 8.39 -42.49 -2.16
N SER A 526 8.12 -43.76 -2.50
CA SER A 526 6.79 -44.24 -2.91
C SER A 526 6.38 -45.44 -2.08
N LEU A 527 5.12 -45.47 -1.62
CA LEU A 527 4.53 -46.56 -0.84
C LEU A 527 3.01 -46.62 -1.13
N GLY A 528 2.55 -47.73 -1.71
CA GLY A 528 1.17 -47.88 -2.16
C GLY A 528 0.76 -46.72 -3.10
N PRO A 529 -0.39 -46.06 -2.86
CA PRO A 529 -0.83 -44.91 -3.66
C PRO A 529 -0.05 -43.61 -3.38
N LEU A 530 0.80 -43.56 -2.34
CA LEU A 530 1.49 -42.34 -1.93
C LEU A 530 2.89 -42.21 -2.55
N SER A 531 3.20 -41.01 -3.07
CA SER A 531 4.56 -40.63 -3.48
C SER A 531 4.97 -39.28 -2.89
N LEU A 532 6.14 -39.22 -2.24
CA LEU A 532 6.69 -38.05 -1.54
C LEU A 532 7.98 -37.57 -2.24
N GLN A 533 7.96 -36.32 -2.70
CA GLN A 533 9.11 -35.63 -3.29
C GLN A 533 9.08 -34.13 -2.97
N ASP A 534 10.22 -33.53 -2.60
CA ASP A 534 10.36 -32.08 -2.36
C ASP A 534 9.23 -31.47 -1.49
N ASN A 535 8.93 -32.11 -0.35
CA ASN A 535 7.84 -31.75 0.58
C ASN A 535 6.44 -31.72 -0.06
N ARG A 536 6.21 -32.43 -1.16
CA ARG A 536 4.88 -32.67 -1.73
C ARG A 536 4.58 -34.16 -1.71
N VAL A 537 3.42 -34.51 -1.16
CA VAL A 537 2.88 -35.86 -1.22
C VAL A 537 1.77 -35.92 -2.26
N ARG A 538 1.77 -36.99 -3.05
CA ARG A 538 0.84 -37.25 -4.15
C ARG A 538 0.12 -38.57 -3.94
N SER A 539 -1.15 -38.62 -4.35
CA SER A 539 -1.94 -39.84 -4.52
C SER A 539 -2.73 -39.71 -5.83
N GLY A 540 -2.47 -40.59 -6.81
CA GLY A 540 -3.01 -40.44 -8.17
C GLY A 540 -2.69 -39.07 -8.78
N ASN A 541 -3.73 -38.32 -9.20
CA ASN A 541 -3.59 -36.98 -9.76
C ASN A 541 -3.62 -35.84 -8.71
N SER A 542 -3.85 -36.15 -7.44
CA SER A 542 -3.97 -35.17 -6.37
C SER A 542 -2.63 -34.97 -5.64
N ALA A 543 -2.33 -33.73 -5.26
CA ALA A 543 -1.06 -33.38 -4.61
C ALA A 543 -1.23 -32.32 -3.52
N VAL A 544 -0.72 -32.57 -2.31
CA VAL A 544 -0.73 -31.61 -1.19
C VAL A 544 0.70 -31.25 -0.80
N LYS A 545 0.94 -29.97 -0.51
CA LYS A 545 2.20 -29.47 0.00
C LYS A 545 2.28 -29.68 1.53
N LEU A 546 3.34 -30.32 1.96
CA LEU A 546 3.69 -30.54 3.36
C LEU A 546 4.66 -29.46 3.83
N THR A 547 4.66 -29.18 5.13
CA THR A 547 5.78 -28.48 5.76
C THR A 547 7.00 -29.41 5.81
N ARG A 548 8.19 -28.86 6.07
CA ARG A 548 9.42 -29.65 6.14
C ARG A 548 9.32 -30.81 7.14
N HIS A 549 8.89 -30.53 8.37
CA HIS A 549 8.75 -31.54 9.43
C HIS A 549 7.63 -32.55 9.15
N GLU A 550 6.53 -32.15 8.50
CA GLU A 550 5.47 -33.09 8.06
C GLU A 550 5.99 -34.06 6.99
N ALA A 551 6.80 -33.57 6.05
CA ALA A 551 7.41 -34.40 5.02
C ALA A 551 8.45 -35.36 5.61
N GLU A 552 9.29 -34.88 6.53
CA GLU A 552 10.27 -35.71 7.25
C GLU A 552 9.56 -36.79 8.09
N LEU A 553 8.50 -36.45 8.84
CA LEU A 553 7.67 -37.43 9.58
C LEU A 553 7.04 -38.48 8.65
N LEU A 554 6.44 -38.04 7.54
CA LEU A 554 5.84 -38.96 6.58
C LEU A 554 6.91 -39.86 5.94
N ALA A 555 8.10 -39.34 5.64
CA ALA A 555 9.20 -40.12 5.09
C ALA A 555 9.66 -41.23 6.05
N VAL A 556 9.76 -40.94 7.35
CA VAL A 556 10.10 -41.96 8.36
C VAL A 556 9.01 -43.03 8.42
N LEU A 557 7.74 -42.63 8.49
CA LEU A 557 6.62 -43.57 8.52
C LEU A 557 6.51 -44.42 7.23
N MET A 558 6.79 -43.84 6.06
CA MET A 558 6.82 -44.57 4.77
C MET A 558 7.97 -45.59 4.68
N ARG A 559 9.07 -45.38 5.40
CA ARG A 559 10.19 -46.33 5.50
C ARG A 559 9.91 -47.49 6.46
N HIS A 560 8.89 -47.34 7.31
CA HIS A 560 8.46 -48.33 8.31
C HIS A 560 6.97 -48.72 8.10
N PRO A 561 6.58 -49.21 6.91
CA PRO A 561 5.18 -49.52 6.61
C PRO A 561 4.64 -50.58 7.56
N GLY A 562 3.45 -50.34 8.13
CA GLY A 562 2.79 -51.28 9.05
C GLY A 562 3.49 -51.47 10.41
N GLN A 563 4.61 -50.78 10.67
CA GLN A 563 5.32 -50.84 11.95
C GLN A 563 5.00 -49.60 12.80
N VAL A 564 4.93 -49.79 14.12
CA VAL A 564 4.76 -48.68 15.06
C VAL A 564 6.12 -48.02 15.28
N VAL A 565 6.25 -46.76 14.86
CA VAL A 565 7.44 -45.94 15.13
C VAL A 565 7.18 -45.12 16.39
N SER A 566 8.06 -45.27 17.38
CA SER A 566 7.88 -44.60 18.67
C SER A 566 7.99 -43.08 18.55
N ARG A 567 7.36 -42.37 19.50
CA ARG A 567 7.44 -40.91 19.58
C ARG A 567 8.89 -40.44 19.67
N GLU A 568 9.68 -41.11 20.50
CA GLU A 568 11.11 -40.83 20.65
C GLU A 568 11.89 -41.08 19.36
N ALA A 569 11.57 -42.14 18.61
CA ALA A 569 12.21 -42.41 17.33
C ALA A 569 11.86 -41.35 16.28
N LEU A 570 10.59 -40.96 16.16
CA LEU A 570 10.16 -39.88 15.25
C LEU A 570 10.76 -38.53 15.64
N THR A 571 10.78 -38.22 16.93
CA THR A 571 11.41 -37.01 17.46
C THR A 571 12.90 -36.99 17.11
N ARG A 572 13.61 -38.11 17.33
CA ARG A 572 15.03 -38.24 17.07
C ARG A 572 15.38 -38.18 15.58
N GLU A 573 14.59 -38.80 14.71
CA GLU A 573 14.81 -38.80 13.26
C GLU A 573 14.58 -37.41 12.63
N VAL A 574 13.52 -36.71 13.05
CA VAL A 574 13.09 -35.46 12.41
C VAL A 574 13.69 -34.21 13.09
N TRP A 575 13.82 -34.22 14.42
CA TRP A 575 14.33 -33.08 15.20
C TRP A 575 15.71 -33.32 15.82
N GLY A 576 16.28 -34.52 15.67
CA GLY A 576 17.60 -34.88 16.19
C GLY A 576 17.61 -35.23 17.68
N ALA A 577 18.71 -35.79 18.18
CA ALA A 577 18.85 -36.23 19.57
C ALA A 577 18.92 -35.08 20.61
N ALA A 578 18.94 -33.81 20.17
CA ALA A 578 19.08 -32.62 21.01
C ALA A 578 17.75 -31.91 21.31
N SER A 579 16.62 -32.35 20.75
CA SER A 579 15.31 -31.81 21.13
C SER A 579 14.90 -32.36 22.49
N THR A 580 14.77 -31.49 23.49
CA THR A 580 14.31 -31.84 24.84
C THR A 580 12.89 -32.43 24.79
N PRO A 581 12.62 -33.54 25.53
CA PRO A 581 11.26 -34.05 25.68
C PRO A 581 10.45 -33.03 26.50
N GLY A 582 9.42 -32.44 25.90
CA GLY A 582 8.57 -31.45 26.56
C GLY A 582 7.88 -30.49 25.59
N SER A 583 8.44 -30.30 24.39
CA SER A 583 7.65 -29.75 23.28
C SER A 583 6.88 -30.90 22.63
N ASN A 584 5.65 -30.65 22.21
CA ASN A 584 4.77 -31.64 21.59
C ASN A 584 4.71 -31.51 20.04
N PRO A 585 5.83 -31.32 19.30
CA PRO A 585 5.78 -31.02 17.87
C PRO A 585 5.32 -32.23 17.06
N VAL A 586 5.61 -33.46 17.51
CA VAL A 586 5.18 -34.68 16.81
C VAL A 586 3.66 -34.75 16.74
N GLU A 587 2.94 -34.49 17.84
CA GLU A 587 1.48 -34.59 17.86
C GLU A 587 0.80 -33.57 16.94
N VAL A 588 1.26 -32.31 16.98
CA VAL A 588 0.75 -31.24 16.11
C VAL A 588 1.02 -31.54 14.64
N HIS A 589 2.23 -31.99 14.31
CA HIS A 589 2.58 -32.30 12.93
C HIS A 589 1.92 -33.59 12.43
N ILE A 590 1.72 -34.60 13.28
CA ILE A 590 0.94 -35.80 12.93
C ILE A 590 -0.54 -35.47 12.73
N PHE A 591 -1.12 -34.59 13.56
CA PHE A 591 -2.50 -34.11 13.38
C PHE A 591 -2.68 -33.42 12.01
N ASN A 592 -1.78 -32.49 11.68
CA ASN A 592 -1.80 -31.78 10.40
C ASN A 592 -1.55 -32.72 9.22
N LEU A 593 -0.60 -33.66 9.37
CA LEU A 593 -0.30 -34.67 8.36
C LEU A 593 -1.52 -35.55 8.07
N ARG A 594 -2.24 -36.03 9.10
CA ARG A 594 -3.50 -36.79 8.95
C ARG A 594 -4.56 -36.01 8.18
N ARG A 595 -4.73 -34.73 8.51
CA ARG A 595 -5.70 -33.87 7.83
C ARG A 595 -5.39 -33.75 6.34
N LYS A 596 -4.10 -33.59 6.00
CA LYS A 596 -3.64 -33.45 4.61
C LYS A 596 -3.68 -34.76 3.83
N LEU A 597 -3.36 -35.90 4.46
CA LEU A 597 -3.45 -37.20 3.82
C LEU A 597 -4.90 -37.59 3.51
N ARG A 598 -5.86 -37.31 4.41
CA ARG A 598 -7.30 -37.51 4.16
C ARG A 598 -7.87 -36.67 3.00
N GLN A 599 -7.20 -35.58 2.61
CA GLN A 599 -7.57 -34.83 1.40
C GLN A 599 -7.11 -35.51 0.11
N LEU A 600 -6.17 -36.45 0.21
CA LEU A 600 -5.53 -37.13 -0.92
C LEU A 600 -6.09 -38.54 -1.14
N THR A 601 -6.33 -39.28 -0.06
CA THR A 601 -6.87 -40.63 -0.11
C THR A 601 -7.44 -41.01 1.27
N ASP A 602 -8.50 -41.82 1.27
CA ASP A 602 -9.03 -42.46 2.49
C ASP A 602 -8.39 -43.83 2.74
N GLU A 603 -7.61 -44.35 1.79
CA GLU A 603 -7.02 -45.69 1.82
C GLU A 603 -5.77 -45.77 2.70
N VAL A 604 -5.08 -44.65 2.93
CA VAL A 604 -3.84 -44.59 3.72
C VAL A 604 -3.89 -43.47 4.75
N GLY A 605 -3.66 -43.81 6.02
CA GLY A 605 -3.68 -42.88 7.14
C GLY A 605 -2.67 -43.21 8.23
N VAL A 606 -2.31 -42.21 9.03
CA VAL A 606 -1.45 -42.41 10.20
C VAL A 606 -2.30 -42.77 11.40
N GLN A 607 -2.12 -43.93 12.02
CA GLN A 607 -2.81 -44.36 13.25
C GLN A 607 -1.95 -44.10 14.49
N THR A 608 -2.57 -43.77 15.62
CA THR A 608 -1.87 -43.69 16.92
C THR A 608 -2.00 -45.05 17.59
N VAL A 609 -0.89 -45.65 17.98
CA VAL A 609 -0.88 -46.80 18.89
C VAL A 609 -0.58 -46.26 20.29
N ARG A 610 -1.59 -46.28 21.16
CA ARG A 610 -1.52 -45.66 22.49
C ARG A 610 -0.32 -46.22 23.27
N GLY A 611 0.48 -45.31 23.84
CA GLY A 611 1.68 -45.64 24.59
C GLY A 611 2.88 -46.13 23.77
N GLN A 612 2.72 -46.39 22.47
CA GLN A 612 3.79 -46.98 21.64
C GLN A 612 4.28 -46.06 20.53
N GLY A 613 3.41 -45.30 19.86
CA GLY A 613 3.82 -44.40 18.78
C GLY A 613 2.79 -44.23 17.67
N TYR A 614 3.28 -44.08 16.44
CA TYR A 614 2.44 -43.91 15.25
C TYR A 614 2.81 -44.94 14.19
N LEU A 615 1.79 -45.40 13.46
CA LEU A 615 1.96 -46.35 12.37
C LEU A 615 1.27 -45.80 11.12
N LEU A 616 1.84 -46.02 9.93
CA LEU A 616 1.17 -45.73 8.67
C LEU A 616 0.39 -46.97 8.24
N GLN A 617 -0.94 -46.85 8.17
CA GLN A 617 -1.88 -47.94 7.92
C GLN A 617 -2.65 -47.69 6.63
N GLY A 618 -2.93 -48.74 5.87
CA GLY A 618 -3.72 -48.67 4.63
C GLY A 618 -3.51 -49.88 3.72
N ASP A 619 -4.10 -49.86 2.53
CA ASP A 619 -3.76 -50.82 1.46
C ASP A 619 -2.41 -50.43 0.83
N LEU A 620 -1.34 -50.68 1.60
CA LEU A 620 0.01 -50.22 1.28
C LEU A 620 0.71 -51.06 0.19
N GLY A 621 0.01 -52.06 -0.37
CA GLY A 621 0.58 -53.12 -1.19
C GLY A 621 1.39 -54.08 -0.33
N GLY A 622 1.02 -55.36 -0.31
CA GLY A 622 1.72 -56.38 0.48
C GLY A 622 3.14 -56.66 -0.04
N ALA A 623 4.10 -56.62 0.89
CA ALA A 623 5.48 -57.15 0.89
C ALA A 623 6.39 -56.80 -0.31
#